data_AF-A0A7I8CXX6-F1
#
_entry.id   AF-A0A7I8CXX6-F1
#
_cell.length_a   1.000
_cell.length_b   1.000
_cell.length_c   1.000
_cell.angle_alpha   90.00
_cell.angle_beta   90.00
_cell.angle_gamma   90.00
#
_symmetry.space_group_name_H-M   'P 1'
#
loop_
_entity.id
_entity.type
_entity.pdbx_description
1 polymer ?
#
loop_
_entity_poly.entity_id
_entity_poly.type
_entity_poly.pdbx_seq_one_letter_code
_entity_poly.pdbx_strand_id
1 'polypeptide(L)'
;MAVGFEFATGWDIYKLKDGVNPVHGTAINDQWISANTTNYPKAAVVRGGLGWSMTVDGTEIEWVVKEVEENEAGAIQLTQVMNDLTRFVGMLNKRNMQSFLTAADFPIGTFRAPNDRFIIHIKQDMRMKPIEAITQVTGGIRLARVRKLWRLLADPNSHFAKVIFGGEGGGAQGYAGLLKPIILDHTNMRDPNWPDHVPSAKMRGLLTMIMTYLRRGYSPAQQGVGAVKYLFLLMSRTSFGALFKDLPQEEQVHYGGDEGKAQWVEYVCKHLMSRMSNMPATGVDPDGMVVERKITDRGNLATAPVTLPITRKAWLAEMVEGNDLLSAAAHPLGGDDNDLWADSNPELGHRLRGLAGLGDKMDTVMYGGRENKAAIIEFRARQAALEYSLWPGYAAAMHSFITEINEGERHGVIDLAPLA
;
A
#
# COMPACT_ATOMS: atom_id res chain seq x y z
N MET A 1 11.46 -13.88 2.85
CA MET A 1 10.62 -13.72 4.04
C MET A 1 10.89 -12.36 4.60
N ALA A 2 10.03 -11.38 4.35
CA ALA A 2 10.23 -10.11 5.03
C ALA A 2 8.97 -9.25 5.18
N VAL A 3 8.73 -8.76 6.41
CA VAL A 3 7.68 -7.79 6.73
C VAL A 3 8.32 -6.42 6.94
N GLY A 4 7.85 -5.41 6.22
CA GLY A 4 8.27 -4.01 6.38
C GLY A 4 7.13 -3.14 6.88
N PHE A 5 7.47 -2.04 7.57
CA PHE A 5 6.50 -1.09 8.12
C PHE A 5 6.84 0.33 7.70
N GLU A 6 5.81 1.12 7.46
CA GLU A 6 5.90 2.56 7.19
C GLU A 6 4.90 3.31 8.07
N PHE A 7 5.33 4.42 8.67
CA PHE A 7 4.54 5.27 9.56
C PHE A 7 4.57 6.71 9.04
N ALA A 8 3.50 7.15 8.38
CA ALA A 8 3.36 8.49 7.77
C ALA A 8 2.62 9.46 8.72
N THR A 9 3.22 10.60 9.05
CA THR A 9 2.86 11.42 10.24
C THR A 9 2.08 12.70 9.99
N GLY A 10 2.08 13.18 8.75
CA GLY A 10 1.70 14.55 8.41
C GLY A 10 2.66 15.65 8.90
N TRP A 11 3.72 15.32 9.67
CA TRP A 11 4.76 16.27 10.07
C TRP A 11 5.66 16.57 8.89
N ASP A 12 5.94 17.85 8.65
CA ASP A 12 6.75 18.25 7.51
C ASP A 12 8.20 18.46 7.89
N ILE A 13 9.11 18.12 6.97
CA ILE A 13 10.54 18.39 7.09
C ILE A 13 11.08 19.07 5.83
N TYR A 14 11.89 20.10 6.04
CA TYR A 14 12.49 20.88 4.96
C TYR A 14 13.99 21.03 5.19
N LYS A 15 14.75 21.13 4.09
CA LYS A 15 16.18 21.42 4.14
C LYS A 15 16.39 22.93 4.23
N LEU A 16 17.16 23.42 5.18
CA LEU A 16 17.47 24.86 5.30
C LEU A 16 18.44 25.31 4.19
N LYS A 17 18.18 26.48 3.58
CA LYS A 17 19.10 27.13 2.63
C LYS A 17 20.36 27.63 3.34
N ASP A 18 21.45 27.76 2.60
CA ASP A 18 22.74 28.25 3.13
C ASP A 18 22.65 29.59 3.86
N GLY A 19 23.31 29.67 5.03
CA GLY A 19 23.28 30.84 5.91
C GLY A 19 22.02 31.00 6.79
N VAL A 20 20.95 30.23 6.54
CA VAL A 20 19.74 30.28 7.37
C VAL A 20 19.91 29.43 8.62
N ASN A 21 19.69 30.06 9.78
CA ASN A 21 19.55 29.42 11.08
C ASN A 21 18.38 30.08 11.84
N PRO A 22 17.19 29.44 11.92
CA PRO A 22 16.09 30.00 12.69
C PRO A 22 16.46 30.04 14.18
N VAL A 23 16.23 31.18 14.83
CA VAL A 23 16.38 31.31 16.28
C VAL A 23 15.06 30.98 16.98
N HIS A 24 15.12 30.51 18.23
CA HIS A 24 13.91 30.30 19.02
C HIS A 24 13.06 31.57 19.07
N GLY A 25 11.75 31.41 18.80
CA GLY A 25 10.81 32.53 18.68
C GLY A 25 10.60 33.05 17.25
N THR A 26 11.34 32.54 16.26
CA THR A 26 11.05 32.83 14.85
C THR A 26 9.63 32.38 14.50
N ALA A 27 8.82 33.29 13.97
CA ALA A 27 7.50 32.96 13.46
C ALA A 27 7.64 32.22 12.12
N ILE A 28 7.66 30.89 12.19
CA ILE A 28 7.77 30.03 11.03
C ILE A 28 6.37 29.76 10.49
N ASN A 29 6.09 30.37 9.35
CA ASN A 29 4.88 30.20 8.55
C ASN A 29 5.26 29.78 7.12
N ASP A 30 4.28 29.52 6.28
CA ASP A 30 4.50 29.03 4.91
C ASP A 30 5.37 29.97 4.07
N GLN A 31 5.23 31.29 4.26
CA GLN A 31 6.05 32.29 3.59
C GLN A 31 7.53 32.19 4.01
N TRP A 32 7.79 32.03 5.31
CA TRP A 32 9.14 31.84 5.82
C TRP A 32 9.74 30.54 5.28
N ILE A 33 8.99 29.44 5.30
CA ILE A 33 9.44 28.14 4.79
C ILE A 33 9.83 28.30 3.32
N SER A 34 8.94 28.80 2.47
CA SER A 34 9.20 29.00 1.04
C SER A 34 10.44 29.86 0.76
N ALA A 35 10.64 30.92 1.54
CA ALA A 35 11.79 31.82 1.38
C ALA A 35 13.12 31.18 1.82
N ASN A 36 13.10 30.31 2.84
CA ASN A 36 14.30 29.90 3.57
C ASN A 36 14.66 28.41 3.46
N THR A 37 13.83 27.60 2.81
CA THR A 37 14.05 26.15 2.71
C THR A 37 14.01 25.66 1.26
N THR A 38 14.48 24.43 1.06
CA THR A 38 14.29 23.62 -0.14
C THR A 38 13.72 22.27 0.26
N ASN A 39 13.07 21.58 -0.67
CA ASN A 39 12.56 20.24 -0.43
C ASN A 39 13.71 19.21 -0.41
N TYR A 40 13.46 18.10 0.27
CA TYR A 40 14.28 16.91 0.15
C TYR A 40 13.90 16.13 -1.11
N PRO A 41 14.87 15.47 -1.78
CA PRO A 41 14.52 14.44 -2.74
C PRO A 41 13.66 13.38 -2.07
N LYS A 42 12.70 12.82 -2.82
CA LYS A 42 11.89 11.69 -2.35
C LYS A 42 12.76 10.54 -1.83
N ALA A 43 12.33 9.93 -0.73
CA ALA A 43 13.02 8.87 0.00
C ALA A 43 14.41 9.25 0.54
N ALA A 44 14.74 10.55 0.61
CA ALA A 44 15.93 11.00 1.30
C ALA A 44 15.91 10.55 2.76
N VAL A 45 17.00 9.92 3.21
CA VAL A 45 17.16 9.48 4.60
C VAL A 45 17.77 10.60 5.42
N VAL A 46 17.01 11.14 6.36
CA VAL A 46 17.46 12.19 7.28
C VAL A 46 18.13 11.60 8.51
N ARG A 47 17.64 10.46 8.98
CA ARG A 47 18.17 9.75 10.16
C ARG A 47 17.92 8.25 10.01
N GLY A 48 18.84 7.41 10.47
CA GLY A 48 18.65 5.94 10.50
C GLY A 48 19.03 5.33 11.84
N GLY A 49 18.17 4.52 12.44
CA GLY A 49 18.47 3.82 13.69
C GLY A 49 18.76 2.34 13.47
N LEU A 50 18.50 1.53 14.49
CA LEU A 50 18.60 0.08 14.39
C LEU A 50 17.47 -0.43 13.48
N GLY A 51 17.78 -0.74 12.22
CA GLY A 51 16.82 -1.34 11.30
C GLY A 51 15.64 -0.44 10.87
N TRP A 52 15.66 0.85 11.18
CA TRP A 52 14.66 1.82 10.72
C TRP A 52 15.32 3.09 10.14
N SER A 53 14.57 3.86 9.36
CA SER A 53 15.01 5.13 8.79
C SER A 53 13.87 6.16 8.80
N MET A 54 14.21 7.42 9.11
CA MET A 54 13.37 8.59 8.91
C MET A 54 13.60 9.09 7.49
N THR A 55 12.58 8.95 6.65
CA THR A 55 12.57 9.30 5.22
C THR A 55 11.59 10.44 4.95
N VAL A 56 11.65 10.97 3.72
CA VAL A 56 10.76 12.05 3.27
C VAL A 56 9.96 11.61 2.03
N ASP A 57 8.62 11.69 2.06
CA ASP A 57 7.73 11.58 0.88
C ASP A 57 7.13 12.96 0.56
N GLY A 58 7.71 13.65 -0.42
CA GLY A 58 7.43 15.06 -0.68
C GLY A 58 7.99 15.95 0.45
N THR A 59 7.12 16.40 1.36
CA THR A 59 7.53 17.14 2.57
C THR A 59 7.30 16.35 3.85
N GLU A 60 6.57 15.24 3.77
CA GLU A 60 6.10 14.50 4.94
C GLU A 60 7.19 13.57 5.49
N ILE A 61 7.30 13.51 6.82
CA ILE A 61 8.13 12.56 7.52
C ILE A 61 7.44 11.19 7.52
N GLU A 62 8.17 10.19 7.04
CA GLU A 62 7.85 8.77 7.17
C GLU A 62 8.93 8.06 7.99
N TRP A 63 8.53 7.14 8.87
CA TRP A 63 9.47 6.16 9.43
C TRP A 63 9.30 4.82 8.73
N VAL A 64 10.38 4.35 8.11
CA VAL A 64 10.44 3.09 7.41
C VAL A 64 11.24 2.10 8.26
N VAL A 65 10.57 1.08 8.75
CA VAL A 65 11.19 -0.10 9.35
C VAL A 65 11.57 -1.06 8.25
N LYS A 66 12.86 -1.39 8.17
CA LYS A 66 13.37 -2.34 7.20
C LYS A 66 12.74 -3.71 7.41
N GLU A 67 12.75 -4.45 6.32
CA GLU A 67 12.15 -5.77 6.25
C GLU A 67 12.78 -6.73 7.30
N VAL A 68 11.94 -7.41 8.08
CA VAL A 68 12.33 -8.41 9.10
C VAL A 68 11.78 -9.78 8.74
N GLU A 69 12.52 -10.84 9.03
CA GLU A 69 12.11 -12.20 8.68
C GLU A 69 10.81 -12.63 9.37
N GLU A 70 9.98 -13.43 8.69
CA GLU A 70 8.73 -14.01 9.20
C GLU A 70 9.00 -15.24 10.10
N ASN A 71 9.82 -15.07 11.13
CA ASN A 71 10.17 -16.12 12.09
C ASN A 71 10.44 -15.53 13.49
N GLU A 72 10.75 -16.38 14.46
CA GLU A 72 11.03 -15.98 15.85
C GLU A 72 12.22 -15.00 15.96
N ALA A 73 13.28 -15.22 15.19
CA ALA A 73 14.45 -14.33 15.17
C ALA A 73 14.07 -12.93 14.64
N GLY A 74 13.25 -12.87 13.59
CA GLY A 74 12.71 -11.63 13.05
C GLY A 74 11.75 -10.93 14.02
N ALA A 75 10.97 -11.66 14.82
CA ALA A 75 10.13 -11.07 15.87
C ALA A 75 10.98 -10.42 17.00
N ILE A 76 12.07 -11.07 17.40
CA ILE A 76 13.04 -10.51 18.35
C ILE A 76 13.69 -9.25 17.77
N GLN A 77 14.14 -9.32 16.52
CA GLN A 77 14.71 -8.17 15.81
C GLN A 77 13.70 -7.02 15.73
N LEU A 78 12.46 -7.29 15.35
CA LEU A 78 11.40 -6.28 15.27
C LEU A 78 11.18 -5.58 16.61
N THR A 79 11.17 -6.34 17.71
CA THR A 79 11.04 -5.78 19.07
C THR A 79 12.18 -4.79 19.36
N GLN A 80 13.43 -5.14 19.02
CA GLN A 80 14.59 -4.26 19.23
C GLN A 80 14.50 -2.99 18.35
N VAL A 81 14.14 -3.15 17.08
CA VAL A 81 13.97 -2.06 16.11
C VAL A 81 12.88 -1.10 16.58
N MET A 82 11.72 -1.61 16.98
CA MET A 82 10.59 -0.80 17.45
C MET A 82 10.88 -0.10 18.78
N ASN A 83 11.64 -0.72 19.69
CA ASN A 83 12.07 -0.07 20.92
C ASN A 83 13.02 1.12 20.64
N ASP A 84 13.95 0.96 19.69
CA ASP A 84 14.84 2.05 19.27
C ASP A 84 14.06 3.19 18.59
N LEU A 85 13.15 2.86 17.66
CA LEU A 85 12.29 3.83 16.99
C LEU A 85 11.40 4.58 17.99
N THR A 86 10.72 3.87 18.89
CA THR A 86 9.80 4.48 19.88
C THR A 86 10.55 5.38 20.84
N ARG A 87 11.79 5.03 21.21
CA ARG A 87 12.66 5.92 22.01
C ARG A 87 12.96 7.21 21.25
N PHE A 88 13.33 7.12 19.98
CA PHE A 88 13.59 8.29 19.15
C PHE A 88 12.34 9.17 18.99
N VAL A 89 11.21 8.58 18.60
CA VAL A 89 9.94 9.30 18.42
C VAL A 89 9.46 9.90 19.74
N GLY A 90 9.67 9.22 20.87
CA GLY A 90 9.41 9.76 22.21
C GLY A 90 10.22 11.03 22.52
N MET A 91 11.43 11.19 21.95
CA MET A 91 12.18 12.45 22.06
C MET A 91 11.55 13.57 21.24
N LEU A 92 11.06 13.28 20.03
CA LEU A 92 10.31 14.26 19.22
C LEU A 92 9.00 14.63 19.91
N ASN A 93 8.26 13.64 20.42
CA ASN A 93 6.96 13.83 21.03
C ASN A 93 7.01 14.77 22.25
N LYS A 94 8.08 14.69 23.06
CA LYS A 94 8.32 15.63 24.17
C LYS A 94 8.46 17.10 23.75
N ARG A 95 8.62 17.37 22.45
CA ARG A 95 8.79 18.69 21.85
C ARG A 95 7.62 19.09 20.94
N ASN A 96 6.53 18.32 20.93
CA ASN A 96 5.36 18.56 20.07
C ASN A 96 4.63 19.90 20.32
N MET A 97 4.96 20.63 21.39
CA MET A 97 4.42 21.98 21.64
C MET A 97 5.14 23.06 20.82
N GLN A 98 6.34 22.78 20.32
CA GLN A 98 7.11 23.74 19.54
C GLN A 98 6.50 23.92 18.14
N SER A 99 6.66 25.09 17.54
CA SER A 99 6.26 25.33 16.16
C SER A 99 7.19 24.68 15.15
N PHE A 100 8.44 24.49 15.53
CA PHE A 100 9.44 23.82 14.72
C PHE A 100 10.52 23.18 15.58
N LEU A 101 11.21 22.18 15.02
CA LEU A 101 12.40 21.55 15.58
C LEU A 101 13.56 21.66 14.60
N THR A 102 14.77 21.78 15.15
CA THR A 102 16.05 21.72 14.44
C THR A 102 16.95 20.67 15.08
N ALA A 103 18.09 20.36 14.46
CA ALA A 103 19.07 19.45 15.06
C ALA A 103 19.56 19.90 16.45
N ALA A 104 19.57 21.21 16.73
CA ALA A 104 20.01 21.78 18.01
C ALA A 104 19.05 21.48 19.17
N ASP A 105 17.80 21.13 18.88
CA ASP A 105 16.81 20.77 19.90
C ASP A 105 17.07 19.38 20.51
N PHE A 106 18.00 18.59 19.97
CA PHE A 106 18.26 17.20 20.35
C PHE A 106 19.67 17.01 20.94
N PRO A 107 19.89 15.95 21.75
CA PRO A 107 21.22 15.61 22.25
C PRO A 107 22.24 15.48 21.12
N ILE A 108 23.49 15.89 21.38
CA ILE A 108 24.61 15.77 20.44
C ILE A 108 24.71 14.32 19.94
N GLY A 109 24.84 14.15 18.62
CA GLY A 109 24.92 12.85 17.97
C GLY A 109 23.58 12.20 17.62
N THR A 110 22.44 12.80 17.99
CA THR A 110 21.11 12.33 17.56
C THR A 110 20.96 12.43 16.04
N PHE A 111 21.34 13.58 15.50
CA PHE A 111 21.46 13.86 14.07
C PHE A 111 22.95 14.00 13.72
N ARG A 112 23.33 13.81 12.46
CA ARG A 112 24.69 14.03 11.95
C ARG A 112 25.00 15.52 11.95
N ALA A 113 25.36 16.04 13.13
CA ALA A 113 25.97 17.35 13.25
C ALA A 113 27.38 17.33 12.62
N PRO A 114 27.82 18.39 11.92
CA PRO A 114 27.18 19.69 11.67
C PRO A 114 26.43 19.80 10.33
N ASN A 115 26.17 18.70 9.62
CA ASN A 115 25.67 18.72 8.24
C ASN A 115 24.13 18.67 8.12
N ASP A 116 23.43 18.26 9.18
CA ASP A 116 21.98 18.10 9.16
C ASP A 116 21.27 19.45 9.33
N ARG A 117 21.14 20.16 8.20
CA ARG A 117 20.48 21.46 8.11
C ARG A 117 19.04 21.27 7.69
N PHE A 118 18.21 20.93 8.66
CA PHE A 118 16.77 20.75 8.46
C PHE A 118 15.97 21.60 9.43
N ILE A 119 14.69 21.72 9.09
CA ILE A 119 13.67 22.14 10.02
C ILE A 119 12.47 21.19 9.91
N ILE A 120 12.01 20.70 11.06
CA ILE A 120 10.74 19.97 11.17
C ILE A 120 9.68 21.00 11.52
N HIS A 121 8.70 21.22 10.65
CA HIS A 121 7.59 22.14 10.90
C HIS A 121 6.41 21.37 11.49
N ILE A 122 5.94 21.81 12.66
CA ILE A 122 4.82 21.20 13.36
C ILE A 122 3.59 22.10 13.17
N LYS A 123 2.65 21.65 12.33
CA LYS A 123 1.39 22.36 12.06
C LYS A 123 0.59 22.55 13.35
N GLN A 124 -0.11 23.67 13.43
CA GLN A 124 -0.79 24.10 14.66
C GLN A 124 -1.78 23.05 15.20
N ASP A 125 -2.50 22.37 14.32
CA ASP A 125 -3.51 21.35 14.63
C ASP A 125 -2.90 20.01 15.11
N MET A 126 -1.59 19.82 14.94
CA MET A 126 -0.84 18.67 15.43
C MET A 126 -0.07 18.96 16.72
N ARG A 127 0.07 20.25 17.11
CA ARG A 127 0.71 20.60 18.38
C ARG A 127 -0.12 20.10 19.55
N MET A 128 0.56 19.80 20.66
CA MET A 128 -0.05 19.25 21.89
C MET A 128 -0.66 17.84 21.74
N LYS A 129 -0.70 17.27 20.53
CA LYS A 129 -1.15 15.90 20.30
C LYS A 129 0.04 14.96 20.32
N PRO A 130 -0.11 13.73 20.85
CA PRO A 130 0.87 12.69 20.63
C PRO A 130 1.20 12.57 19.13
N ILE A 131 2.43 12.22 18.80
CA ILE A 131 2.77 11.88 17.42
C ILE A 131 1.95 10.65 17.03
N GLU A 132 1.18 10.80 15.95
CA GLU A 132 0.41 9.74 15.35
C GLU A 132 0.85 9.50 13.91
N ALA A 133 0.59 8.31 13.38
CA ALA A 133 0.90 7.98 12.01
C ALA A 133 -0.15 7.08 11.36
N ILE A 134 -0.38 7.29 10.06
CA ILE A 134 -1.02 6.32 9.19
C ILE A 134 -0.01 5.19 8.94
N THR A 135 -0.38 3.99 9.35
CA THR A 135 0.49 2.81 9.27
C THR A 135 0.27 2.06 7.96
N GLN A 136 1.36 1.70 7.29
CA GLN A 136 1.36 0.79 6.16
C GLN A 136 2.25 -0.41 6.46
N VAL A 137 1.85 -1.59 6.00
CA VAL A 137 2.61 -2.83 6.19
C VAL A 137 2.78 -3.50 4.85
N THR A 138 3.97 -4.01 4.56
CA THR A 138 4.22 -4.82 3.35
C THR A 138 4.72 -6.19 3.77
N GLY A 139 4.18 -7.26 3.18
CA GLY A 139 4.65 -8.62 3.44
C GLY A 139 4.22 -9.63 2.37
N GLY A 140 4.82 -10.82 2.42
CA GLY A 140 4.52 -11.91 1.50
C GLY A 140 3.22 -12.63 1.86
N ILE A 141 2.27 -12.74 0.92
CA ILE A 141 1.06 -13.55 1.07
C ILE A 141 1.00 -14.58 -0.05
N ARG A 142 0.98 -15.86 0.29
CA ARG A 142 0.81 -16.94 -0.70
C ARG A 142 -0.48 -16.70 -1.46
N LEU A 143 -0.42 -16.76 -2.80
CA LEU A 143 -1.56 -16.50 -3.66
C LEU A 143 -2.78 -17.39 -3.29
N ALA A 144 -2.52 -18.65 -2.92
CA ALA A 144 -3.54 -19.59 -2.43
C ALA A 144 -4.25 -19.17 -1.12
N ARG A 145 -3.70 -18.22 -0.36
CA ARG A 145 -4.22 -17.71 0.92
C ARG A 145 -4.91 -16.36 0.82
N VAL A 146 -4.81 -15.67 -0.31
CA VAL A 146 -5.48 -14.38 -0.57
C VAL A 146 -6.98 -14.44 -0.27
N ARG A 147 -7.66 -15.53 -0.62
CA ARG A 147 -9.09 -15.71 -0.27
C ARG A 147 -9.36 -15.84 1.23
N LYS A 148 -8.45 -16.41 2.01
CA LYS A 148 -8.55 -16.40 3.47
C LYS A 148 -8.36 -14.98 3.98
N LEU A 149 -7.35 -14.27 3.48
CA LEU A 149 -7.08 -12.88 3.83
C LEU A 149 -8.31 -11.98 3.62
N TRP A 150 -8.93 -12.03 2.43
CA TRP A 150 -10.14 -11.22 2.15
C TRP A 150 -11.31 -11.59 3.06
N ARG A 151 -11.51 -12.88 3.38
CA ARG A 151 -12.56 -13.32 4.32
C ARG A 151 -12.37 -12.75 5.73
N LEU A 152 -11.13 -12.77 6.23
CA LEU A 152 -10.82 -12.20 7.55
C LEU A 152 -11.05 -10.69 7.55
N LEU A 153 -10.57 -9.97 6.53
CA LEU A 153 -10.78 -8.52 6.41
C LEU A 153 -12.25 -8.13 6.20
N ALA A 154 -13.03 -8.98 5.54
CA ALA A 154 -14.45 -8.75 5.33
C ALA A 154 -15.32 -9.09 6.55
N ASP A 155 -14.75 -9.66 7.61
CA ASP A 155 -15.42 -9.82 8.90
C ASP A 155 -15.07 -8.63 9.81
N PRO A 156 -15.98 -7.65 9.98
CA PRO A 156 -15.72 -6.47 10.80
C PRO A 156 -15.62 -6.80 12.29
N ASN A 157 -16.06 -7.99 12.71
CA ASN A 157 -15.94 -8.44 14.10
C ASN A 157 -14.58 -9.08 14.38
N SER A 158 -13.87 -9.52 13.33
CA SER A 158 -12.54 -10.10 13.50
C SER A 158 -11.59 -9.07 14.09
N HIS A 159 -10.79 -9.51 15.06
CA HIS A 159 -9.79 -8.65 15.70
C HIS A 159 -8.78 -8.11 14.68
N PHE A 160 -8.38 -8.94 13.72
CA PHE A 160 -7.50 -8.53 12.62
C PHE A 160 -8.07 -7.39 11.78
N ALA A 161 -9.35 -7.45 11.38
CA ALA A 161 -9.97 -6.35 10.64
C ALA A 161 -9.97 -5.06 11.47
N LYS A 162 -10.18 -5.13 12.78
CA LYS A 162 -10.09 -3.95 13.67
C LYS A 162 -8.67 -3.41 13.79
N VAL A 163 -7.66 -4.27 13.84
CA VAL A 163 -6.24 -3.87 13.83
C VAL A 163 -5.90 -3.15 12.53
N ILE A 164 -6.26 -3.72 11.37
CA ILE A 164 -5.94 -3.14 10.05
C ILE A 164 -6.78 -1.92 9.70
N PHE A 165 -8.05 -1.88 10.04
CA PHE A 165 -8.95 -0.81 9.58
C PHE A 165 -9.27 0.24 10.65
N GLY A 166 -8.88 0.00 11.90
CA GLY A 166 -9.34 0.77 13.05
C GLY A 166 -10.70 0.24 13.56
N GLY A 167 -10.77 0.02 14.87
CA GLY A 167 -12.00 -0.43 15.54
C GLY A 167 -12.97 0.70 15.86
N GLU A 168 -12.47 1.88 16.23
CA GLU A 168 -13.29 3.05 16.57
C GLU A 168 -13.73 3.83 15.32
N GLY A 169 -14.92 4.42 15.35
CA GLY A 169 -15.44 5.24 14.23
C GLY A 169 -15.96 4.46 13.01
N GLY A 170 -16.12 3.13 13.09
CA GLY A 170 -16.76 2.32 12.04
C GLY A 170 -15.85 1.95 10.87
N GLY A 171 -14.53 2.17 10.97
CA GLY A 171 -13.55 1.84 9.92
C GLY A 171 -13.66 0.39 9.45
N ALA A 172 -13.55 -0.58 10.36
CA ALA A 172 -13.67 -2.01 10.04
C ALA A 172 -15.01 -2.36 9.36
N GLN A 173 -16.13 -1.77 9.80
CA GLN A 173 -17.44 -2.02 9.18
C GLN A 173 -17.51 -1.47 7.75
N GLY A 174 -17.03 -0.24 7.54
CA GLY A 174 -17.00 0.40 6.23
C GLY A 174 -16.15 -0.39 5.22
N TYR A 175 -14.93 -0.77 5.61
CA TYR A 175 -14.04 -1.54 4.74
C TYR A 175 -14.51 -2.97 4.53
N ALA A 176 -15.10 -3.62 5.54
CA ALA A 176 -15.75 -4.91 5.35
C ALA A 176 -16.88 -4.83 4.31
N GLY A 177 -17.68 -3.76 4.32
CA GLY A 177 -18.71 -3.51 3.31
C GLY A 177 -18.16 -3.38 1.88
N LEU A 178 -16.93 -2.87 1.73
CA LEU A 178 -16.24 -2.79 0.44
C LEU A 178 -15.69 -4.14 -0.04
N LEU A 179 -15.27 -5.00 0.90
CA LEU A 179 -14.62 -6.28 0.62
C LEU A 179 -15.59 -7.45 0.45
N LYS A 180 -16.67 -7.51 1.24
CA LYS A 180 -17.68 -8.59 1.20
C LYS A 180 -18.16 -8.93 -0.21
N PRO A 181 -18.50 -7.95 -1.09
CA PRO A 181 -19.01 -8.25 -2.42
C PRO A 181 -18.00 -8.94 -3.36
N ILE A 182 -16.71 -8.91 -3.04
CA ILE A 182 -15.64 -9.51 -3.85
C ILE A 182 -15.47 -11.01 -3.51
N ILE A 183 -15.97 -11.44 -2.35
CA ILE A 183 -15.79 -12.81 -1.86
C ILE A 183 -16.86 -13.71 -2.49
N LEU A 184 -16.56 -14.18 -3.70
CA LEU A 184 -17.41 -15.16 -4.39
C LEU A 184 -17.23 -16.55 -3.79
N ASP A 185 -18.30 -17.34 -3.75
CA ASP A 185 -18.17 -18.78 -3.54
C ASP A 185 -17.33 -19.41 -4.66
N HIS A 186 -16.55 -20.44 -4.33
CA HIS A 186 -15.67 -21.10 -5.28
C HIS A 186 -16.39 -21.73 -6.48
N THR A 187 -17.66 -22.13 -6.35
CA THR A 187 -18.47 -22.62 -7.47
C THR A 187 -18.81 -21.51 -8.45
N ASN A 188 -19.05 -20.30 -7.96
CA ASN A 188 -19.26 -19.09 -8.76
C ASN A 188 -17.99 -18.54 -9.40
N MET A 189 -16.83 -19.15 -9.10
CA MET A 189 -15.57 -18.81 -9.75
C MET A 189 -15.21 -19.81 -10.85
N ARG A 190 -16.04 -20.79 -11.22
CA ARG A 190 -15.71 -21.69 -12.34
C ARG A 190 -15.88 -20.97 -13.67
N ASP A 191 -14.96 -21.19 -14.59
CA ASP A 191 -15.08 -20.66 -15.94
C ASP A 191 -16.13 -21.46 -16.72
N PRO A 192 -17.23 -20.84 -17.20
CA PRO A 192 -18.23 -21.55 -17.99
C PRO A 192 -17.67 -22.09 -19.32
N ASN A 193 -16.59 -21.51 -19.84
CA ASN A 193 -15.91 -21.97 -21.06
C ASN A 193 -14.91 -23.11 -20.79
N TRP A 194 -14.73 -23.48 -19.52
CA TRP A 194 -13.89 -24.60 -19.09
C TRP A 194 -14.60 -25.41 -17.98
N PRO A 195 -15.74 -26.06 -18.29
CA PRO A 195 -16.69 -26.55 -17.30
C PRO A 195 -16.15 -27.64 -16.36
N ASP A 196 -15.22 -28.47 -16.84
CA ASP A 196 -14.63 -29.56 -16.07
C ASP A 196 -13.50 -29.09 -15.14
N HIS A 197 -13.02 -27.87 -15.33
CA HIS A 197 -11.92 -27.33 -14.53
C HIS A 197 -12.43 -26.74 -13.21
N VAL A 198 -11.70 -27.07 -12.14
CA VAL A 198 -11.89 -26.44 -10.83
C VAL A 198 -10.70 -25.51 -10.60
N PRO A 199 -10.90 -24.17 -10.66
CA PRO A 199 -9.84 -23.19 -10.47
C PRO A 199 -9.00 -23.49 -9.23
N SER A 200 -7.69 -23.53 -9.40
CA SER A 200 -6.72 -23.80 -8.35
C SER A 200 -6.84 -22.78 -7.22
N ALA A 201 -6.28 -23.10 -6.05
CA ALA A 201 -6.26 -22.15 -4.95
C ALA A 201 -5.55 -20.84 -5.33
N LYS A 202 -4.49 -20.92 -6.15
CA LYS A 202 -3.74 -19.79 -6.67
C LYS A 202 -4.59 -18.96 -7.63
N MET A 203 -5.24 -19.58 -8.62
CA MET A 203 -6.11 -18.86 -9.57
C MET A 203 -7.25 -18.14 -8.85
N ARG A 204 -7.91 -18.81 -7.89
CA ARG A 204 -8.94 -18.15 -7.09
C ARG A 204 -8.39 -16.97 -6.27
N GLY A 205 -7.14 -17.04 -5.82
CA GLY A 205 -6.44 -15.94 -5.17
C GLY A 205 -6.21 -14.76 -6.11
N LEU A 206 -5.63 -15.01 -7.28
CA LEU A 206 -5.37 -14.01 -8.31
C LEU A 206 -6.66 -13.30 -8.74
N LEU A 207 -7.69 -14.07 -9.06
CA LEU A 207 -9.01 -13.55 -9.43
C LEU A 207 -9.60 -12.67 -8.33
N THR A 208 -9.41 -13.01 -7.05
CA THR A 208 -9.86 -12.17 -5.92
C THR A 208 -9.16 -10.80 -5.93
N MET A 209 -7.85 -10.76 -6.23
CA MET A 209 -7.11 -9.50 -6.35
C MET A 209 -7.57 -8.70 -7.57
N ILE A 210 -7.73 -9.34 -8.73
CA ILE A 210 -8.20 -8.70 -9.97
C ILE A 210 -9.59 -8.10 -9.77
N MET A 211 -10.54 -8.87 -9.23
CA MET A 211 -11.90 -8.39 -8.94
C MET A 211 -11.89 -7.22 -7.95
N THR A 212 -10.96 -7.21 -6.98
CA THR A 212 -10.78 -6.07 -6.08
C THR A 212 -10.41 -4.82 -6.86
N TYR A 213 -9.45 -4.93 -7.77
CA TYR A 213 -8.96 -3.79 -8.56
C TYR A 213 -10.04 -3.27 -9.49
N LEU A 214 -10.69 -4.16 -10.24
CA LEU A 214 -11.77 -3.81 -11.16
C LEU A 214 -12.95 -3.18 -10.42
N ARG A 215 -13.37 -3.72 -9.26
CA ARG A 215 -14.47 -3.14 -8.47
C ARG A 215 -14.13 -1.76 -7.93
N ARG A 216 -12.88 -1.54 -7.49
CA ARG A 216 -12.44 -0.25 -6.92
C ARG A 216 -12.23 0.81 -7.98
N GLY A 217 -11.83 0.41 -9.19
CA GLY A 217 -11.68 1.30 -10.34
C GLY A 217 -12.99 1.58 -11.08
N TYR A 218 -13.95 0.65 -11.05
CA TYR A 218 -15.30 0.83 -11.59
C TYR A 218 -16.08 1.83 -10.75
N SER A 219 -16.53 2.91 -11.38
CA SER A 219 -17.26 3.96 -10.68
C SER A 219 -18.19 4.70 -11.63
N PRO A 220 -19.41 4.19 -11.85
CA PRO A 220 -20.34 4.78 -12.82
C PRO A 220 -20.84 6.18 -12.43
N ALA A 221 -20.53 6.69 -11.22
CA ALA A 221 -21.12 7.92 -10.69
C ALA A 221 -20.21 8.81 -9.82
N GLN A 222 -18.92 8.49 -9.58
CA GLN A 222 -18.14 9.21 -8.55
C GLN A 222 -17.17 10.27 -9.09
N GLN A 223 -16.86 11.21 -8.20
CA GLN A 223 -15.90 12.29 -8.37
C GLN A 223 -14.46 11.79 -8.53
N GLY A 224 -13.58 12.72 -8.95
CA GLY A 224 -12.17 12.43 -9.15
C GLY A 224 -11.44 11.92 -7.90
N VAL A 225 -10.32 11.24 -8.12
CA VAL A 225 -9.44 10.70 -7.08
C VAL A 225 -8.11 11.45 -7.09
N GLY A 226 -7.58 11.78 -5.91
CA GLY A 226 -6.32 12.53 -5.81
C GLY A 226 -5.11 11.78 -6.41
N ALA A 227 -5.06 10.45 -6.29
CA ALA A 227 -4.04 9.60 -6.88
C ALA A 227 -4.57 8.16 -6.99
N VAL A 228 -4.12 7.40 -7.99
CA VAL A 228 -4.63 6.03 -8.26
C VAL A 228 -4.44 5.10 -7.07
N LYS A 229 -3.29 5.18 -6.38
CA LYS A 229 -2.98 4.35 -5.21
C LYS A 229 -4.05 4.45 -4.10
N TYR A 230 -4.79 5.56 -4.01
CA TYR A 230 -5.85 5.74 -3.00
C TYR A 230 -7.12 4.93 -3.28
N LEU A 231 -7.24 4.32 -4.45
CA LEU A 231 -8.35 3.39 -4.73
C LEU A 231 -8.19 2.07 -3.98
N PHE A 232 -6.95 1.66 -3.68
CA PHE A 232 -6.63 0.30 -3.26
C PHE A 232 -6.23 0.24 -1.79
N LEU A 233 -6.99 -0.55 -1.04
CA LEU A 233 -6.80 -0.83 0.39
C LEU A 233 -5.67 -1.84 0.60
N LEU A 234 -5.56 -2.77 -0.34
CA LEU A 234 -4.53 -3.79 -0.45
C LEU A 234 -3.91 -3.60 -1.82
N MET A 235 -2.64 -3.22 -1.85
CA MET A 235 -1.94 -2.91 -3.07
C MET A 235 -0.96 -4.04 -3.39
N SER A 236 -1.01 -4.60 -4.59
CA SER A 236 -0.01 -5.57 -5.02
C SER A 236 1.25 -4.80 -5.40
N ARG A 237 2.35 -5.14 -4.75
CA ARG A 237 3.68 -4.64 -5.10
C ARG A 237 4.34 -5.55 -6.13
N THR A 238 3.98 -6.84 -6.16
CA THR A 238 4.28 -7.77 -7.25
C THR A 238 3.38 -7.48 -8.47
N SER A 239 3.90 -7.63 -9.68
CA SER A 239 3.15 -7.49 -10.93
C SER A 239 2.09 -8.58 -11.04
N PHE A 240 0.89 -8.23 -11.50
CA PHE A 240 -0.15 -9.23 -11.77
C PHE A 240 0.29 -10.23 -12.83
N GLY A 241 1.15 -9.83 -13.76
CA GLY A 241 1.77 -10.73 -14.74
C GLY A 241 2.62 -11.83 -14.10
N ALA A 242 3.44 -11.50 -13.09
CA ALA A 242 4.18 -12.50 -12.33
C ALA A 242 3.26 -13.41 -11.49
N LEU A 243 2.16 -12.86 -10.96
CA LEU A 243 1.16 -13.68 -10.24
C LEU A 243 0.44 -14.67 -11.17
N PHE A 244 0.17 -14.28 -12.42
CA PHE A 244 -0.38 -15.17 -13.44
C PHE A 244 0.63 -16.29 -13.80
N LYS A 245 1.91 -15.93 -13.98
CA LYS A 245 2.99 -16.91 -14.21
C LYS A 245 3.25 -17.87 -13.02
N ASP A 246 2.72 -17.58 -11.84
CA ASP A 246 2.80 -18.45 -10.65
C ASP A 246 1.64 -19.48 -10.57
N LEU A 247 0.64 -19.39 -11.46
CA LEU A 247 -0.45 -20.38 -11.54
C LEU A 247 0.06 -21.78 -11.94
N PRO A 248 -0.67 -22.86 -11.64
CA PRO A 248 -0.49 -24.16 -12.29
C PRO A 248 -0.36 -24.07 -13.81
N GLN A 249 0.51 -24.90 -14.39
CA GLN A 249 0.81 -24.87 -15.83
C GLN A 249 -0.43 -25.07 -16.71
N GLU A 250 -1.37 -25.91 -16.30
CA GLU A 250 -2.62 -26.15 -17.00
C GLU A 250 -3.44 -24.85 -17.18
N GLU A 251 -3.54 -24.04 -16.13
CA GLU A 251 -4.25 -22.76 -16.15
C GLU A 251 -3.50 -21.71 -17.00
N GLN A 252 -2.17 -21.69 -16.93
CA GLN A 252 -1.36 -20.80 -17.78
C GLN A 252 -1.53 -21.13 -19.27
N VAL A 253 -1.51 -22.42 -19.63
CA VAL A 253 -1.61 -22.88 -21.01
C VAL A 253 -3.01 -22.64 -21.56
N HIS A 254 -4.06 -22.91 -20.79
CA HIS A 254 -5.45 -22.74 -21.23
C HIS A 254 -5.76 -21.30 -21.68
N TYR A 255 -5.31 -20.32 -20.89
CA TYR A 255 -5.53 -18.91 -21.23
C TYR A 255 -4.42 -18.32 -22.12
N GLY A 256 -3.42 -19.10 -22.50
CA GLY A 256 -2.34 -18.67 -23.40
C GLY A 256 -2.81 -18.45 -24.84
N GLY A 257 -2.09 -17.61 -25.59
CA GLY A 257 -2.44 -17.26 -26.97
C GLY A 257 -3.66 -16.33 -27.10
N ASP A 258 -4.00 -15.93 -28.32
CA ASP A 258 -4.99 -14.87 -28.53
C ASP A 258 -6.42 -15.29 -28.16
N GLU A 259 -6.81 -16.53 -28.46
CA GLU A 259 -8.12 -17.06 -28.10
C GLU A 259 -8.25 -17.23 -26.57
N GLY A 260 -7.24 -17.79 -25.92
CA GLY A 260 -7.20 -17.96 -24.46
C GLY A 260 -7.25 -16.62 -23.72
N LYS A 261 -6.56 -15.58 -24.22
CA LYS A 261 -6.66 -14.21 -23.68
C LYS A 261 -8.06 -13.65 -23.80
N ALA A 262 -8.74 -13.85 -24.94
CA ALA A 262 -10.10 -13.38 -25.12
C ALA A 262 -11.06 -14.06 -24.12
N GLN A 263 -10.89 -15.38 -23.93
CA GLN A 263 -11.63 -16.15 -22.93
C GLN A 263 -11.35 -15.67 -21.51
N TRP A 264 -10.09 -15.39 -21.16
CA TRP A 264 -9.70 -14.83 -19.86
C TRP A 264 -10.37 -13.48 -19.58
N VAL A 265 -10.34 -12.58 -20.56
CA VAL A 265 -10.98 -11.26 -20.48
C VAL A 265 -12.49 -11.41 -20.29
N GLU A 266 -13.15 -12.26 -21.07
CA GLU A 266 -14.58 -12.50 -20.96
C GLU A 266 -14.95 -13.12 -19.60
N TYR A 267 -14.22 -14.15 -19.19
CA TYR A 267 -14.40 -14.83 -17.92
C TYR A 267 -14.30 -13.85 -16.74
N VAL A 268 -13.27 -13.00 -16.72
CA VAL A 268 -13.14 -11.99 -15.67
C VAL A 268 -14.23 -10.91 -15.79
N CYS A 269 -14.33 -10.21 -16.93
CA CYS A 269 -15.19 -9.03 -17.06
C CYS A 269 -16.69 -9.33 -17.12
N LYS A 270 -17.10 -10.44 -17.74
CA LYS A 270 -18.51 -10.79 -17.92
C LYS A 270 -18.96 -11.78 -16.86
N HIS A 271 -18.25 -12.89 -16.69
CA HIS A 271 -18.68 -13.93 -15.76
C HIS A 271 -18.44 -13.54 -14.30
N LEU A 272 -17.21 -13.26 -13.87
CA LEU A 272 -16.93 -13.00 -12.45
C LEU A 272 -17.53 -11.68 -11.96
N MET A 273 -17.37 -10.60 -12.73
CA MET A 273 -17.89 -9.29 -12.31
C MET A 273 -19.42 -9.29 -12.18
N SER A 274 -20.16 -10.04 -13.01
CA SER A 274 -21.64 -10.11 -12.90
C SER A 274 -22.12 -10.83 -11.64
N ARG A 275 -21.28 -11.66 -11.01
CA ARG A 275 -21.60 -12.37 -9.76
C ARG A 275 -21.39 -11.53 -8.50
N MET A 276 -20.74 -10.37 -8.62
CA MET A 276 -20.51 -9.48 -7.49
C MET A 276 -21.71 -8.56 -7.25
N SER A 277 -22.05 -8.33 -5.98
CA SER A 277 -23.14 -7.41 -5.62
C SER A 277 -22.86 -5.98 -6.11
N ASN A 278 -23.88 -5.31 -6.64
CA ASN A 278 -23.82 -3.95 -7.20
C ASN A 278 -22.98 -3.80 -8.49
N MET A 279 -22.73 -4.90 -9.20
CA MET A 279 -22.21 -4.88 -10.57
C MET A 279 -23.35 -5.15 -11.56
N PRO A 280 -23.23 -4.74 -12.84
CA PRO A 280 -24.25 -5.07 -13.84
C PRO A 280 -24.38 -6.59 -14.01
N ALA A 281 -25.61 -7.07 -14.25
CA ALA A 281 -25.88 -8.49 -14.46
C ALA A 281 -25.18 -9.08 -15.71
N THR A 282 -24.81 -8.22 -16.66
CA THR A 282 -24.02 -8.57 -17.85
C THR A 282 -22.51 -8.46 -17.61
N GLY A 283 -22.08 -8.16 -16.39
CA GLY A 283 -20.70 -7.82 -16.07
C GLY A 283 -20.32 -6.42 -16.56
N VAL A 284 -19.01 -6.14 -16.62
CA VAL A 284 -18.48 -4.86 -17.08
C VAL A 284 -18.04 -4.93 -18.54
N ASP A 285 -17.92 -3.78 -19.18
CA ASP A 285 -17.38 -3.68 -20.53
C ASP A 285 -15.85 -3.87 -20.53
N PRO A 286 -15.29 -4.87 -21.25
CA PRO A 286 -13.85 -5.05 -21.39
C PRO A 286 -13.12 -3.83 -21.98
N ASP A 287 -13.77 -3.09 -22.89
CA ASP A 287 -13.15 -1.92 -23.51
C ASP A 287 -13.23 -0.66 -22.62
N GLY A 288 -13.99 -0.73 -21.52
CA GLY A 288 -13.99 0.30 -20.49
C GLY A 288 -12.68 0.35 -19.70
N MET A 289 -12.41 1.50 -19.08
CA MET A 289 -11.16 1.73 -18.32
C MET A 289 -11.12 0.90 -17.04
N VAL A 290 -9.93 0.42 -16.67
CA VAL A 290 -9.71 -0.21 -15.35
C VAL A 290 -10.00 0.79 -14.25
N VAL A 291 -9.51 2.03 -14.40
CA VAL A 291 -9.78 3.16 -13.49
C VAL A 291 -10.67 4.16 -14.21
N GLU A 292 -11.97 4.15 -13.92
CA GLU A 292 -12.93 5.08 -14.53
C GLU A 292 -12.92 6.45 -13.87
N ARG A 293 -12.36 6.55 -12.66
CA ARG A 293 -12.25 7.81 -11.93
C ARG A 293 -11.20 8.72 -12.56
N LYS A 294 -11.54 10.00 -12.69
CA LYS A 294 -10.59 11.02 -13.12
C LYS A 294 -9.57 11.30 -12.01
N ILE A 295 -8.30 11.43 -12.36
CA ILE A 295 -7.21 11.72 -11.43
C ILE A 295 -7.05 13.23 -11.32
N THR A 296 -7.01 13.75 -10.10
CA THR A 296 -6.97 15.20 -9.84
C THR A 296 -5.60 15.69 -9.34
N ASP A 297 -4.64 14.80 -9.14
CA ASP A 297 -3.34 15.06 -8.48
C ASP A 297 -3.49 15.93 -7.22
N ARG A 298 -4.47 15.56 -6.37
CA ARG A 298 -4.78 16.27 -5.13
C ARG A 298 -5.14 17.76 -5.34
N GLY A 299 -5.64 18.12 -6.51
CA GLY A 299 -6.03 19.49 -6.87
C GLY A 299 -4.89 20.34 -7.45
N ASN A 300 -3.71 19.76 -7.69
CA ASN A 300 -2.55 20.48 -8.21
C ASN A 300 -2.52 20.59 -9.74
N LEU A 301 -3.44 19.93 -10.45
CA LEU A 301 -3.55 20.07 -11.89
C LEU A 301 -3.97 21.49 -12.27
N ALA A 302 -3.17 22.16 -13.09
CA ALA A 302 -3.51 23.44 -13.71
C ALA A 302 -4.67 23.30 -14.74
N THR A 303 -4.93 22.06 -15.20
CA THR A 303 -5.87 21.71 -16.26
C THR A 303 -6.97 20.77 -15.76
N ALA A 304 -7.76 20.23 -16.70
CA ALA A 304 -8.76 19.21 -16.42
C ALA A 304 -8.15 17.95 -15.78
N PRO A 305 -8.91 17.26 -14.92
CA PRO A 305 -8.54 15.95 -14.37
C PRO A 305 -8.17 14.93 -15.45
N VAL A 306 -7.18 14.09 -15.16
CA VAL A 306 -6.59 13.12 -16.09
C VAL A 306 -7.34 11.78 -16.08
N THR A 307 -7.47 11.13 -17.24
CA THR A 307 -7.99 9.76 -17.35
C THR A 307 -6.89 8.85 -17.86
N LEU A 308 -6.62 7.74 -17.18
CA LEU A 308 -5.62 6.78 -17.64
C LEU A 308 -6.21 5.85 -18.70
N PRO A 309 -5.64 5.75 -19.91
CA PRO A 309 -6.21 5.00 -21.02
C PRO A 309 -5.91 3.49 -20.95
N ILE A 310 -6.05 2.89 -19.77
CA ILE A 310 -5.80 1.46 -19.56
C ILE A 310 -7.16 0.76 -19.55
N THR A 311 -7.49 0.07 -20.64
CA THR A 311 -8.73 -0.71 -20.72
C THR A 311 -8.60 -2.02 -19.95
N ARG A 312 -9.72 -2.56 -19.48
CA ARG A 312 -9.74 -3.85 -18.76
C ARG A 312 -9.25 -4.97 -19.66
N LYS A 313 -9.64 -4.96 -20.93
CA LYS A 313 -9.19 -5.90 -21.96
C LYS A 313 -7.68 -5.88 -22.11
N ALA A 314 -7.08 -4.70 -22.31
CA ALA A 314 -5.63 -4.58 -22.47
C ALA A 314 -4.89 -5.06 -21.22
N TRP A 315 -5.32 -4.62 -20.02
CA TRP A 315 -4.67 -5.01 -18.78
C TRP A 315 -4.73 -6.52 -18.52
N LEU A 316 -5.91 -7.13 -18.69
CA LEU A 316 -6.10 -8.56 -18.46
C LEU A 316 -5.41 -9.42 -19.52
N ALA A 317 -5.36 -9.00 -20.78
CA ALA A 317 -4.68 -9.73 -21.85
C ALA A 317 -3.15 -9.69 -21.68
N GLU A 318 -2.58 -8.52 -21.35
CA GLU A 318 -1.14 -8.36 -21.13
C GLU A 318 -0.65 -9.10 -19.87
N MET A 319 -1.52 -9.24 -18.86
CA MET A 319 -1.25 -10.05 -17.68
C MET A 319 -0.92 -11.51 -18.00
N VAL A 320 -1.58 -12.09 -19.01
CA VAL A 320 -1.33 -13.47 -19.45
C VAL A 320 0.09 -13.61 -20.04
N GLU A 321 0.58 -12.57 -20.72
CA GLU A 321 1.97 -12.51 -21.23
C GLU A 321 3.00 -12.19 -20.13
N GLY A 322 2.51 -11.91 -18.92
CA GLY A 322 3.29 -11.55 -17.75
C GLY A 322 3.67 -10.08 -17.67
N ASN A 323 2.99 -9.22 -18.42
CA ASN A 323 3.11 -7.77 -18.30
C ASN A 323 2.04 -7.24 -17.35
N ASP A 324 2.28 -6.09 -16.71
CA ASP A 324 1.26 -5.43 -15.89
C ASP A 324 1.12 -3.97 -16.28
N LEU A 325 0.05 -3.67 -17.03
CA LEU A 325 -0.25 -2.31 -17.48
C LEU A 325 -0.61 -1.36 -16.33
N LEU A 326 -0.98 -1.86 -15.14
CA LEU A 326 -1.16 -1.04 -13.94
C LEU A 326 0.17 -0.86 -13.19
N SER A 327 1.26 -0.60 -13.90
CA SER A 327 2.57 -0.36 -13.32
C SER A 327 3.22 0.88 -13.94
N ALA A 328 4.07 1.57 -13.18
CA ALA A 328 4.87 2.66 -13.75
C ALA A 328 5.88 2.16 -14.80
N ALA A 329 6.32 0.90 -14.71
CA ALA A 329 7.25 0.31 -15.66
C ALA A 329 6.64 0.11 -17.05
N ALA A 330 5.33 -0.13 -17.14
CA ALA A 330 4.62 -0.24 -18.41
C ALA A 330 4.44 1.12 -19.12
N HIS A 331 4.58 2.23 -18.41
CA HIS A 331 4.36 3.60 -18.92
C HIS A 331 5.52 4.53 -18.49
N PRO A 332 6.75 4.31 -19.00
CA PRO A 332 7.90 5.08 -18.57
C PRO A 332 7.75 6.58 -18.92
N LEU A 333 8.20 7.44 -18.01
CA LEU A 333 8.25 8.89 -18.20
C LEU A 333 9.32 9.29 -19.22
N GLY A 334 9.17 10.48 -19.83
CA GLY A 334 10.14 11.05 -20.77
C GLY A 334 9.79 10.93 -22.26
N GLY A 335 8.58 10.46 -22.59
CA GLY A 335 8.03 10.46 -23.95
C GLY A 335 6.93 11.50 -24.18
N ASP A 336 6.27 11.44 -25.34
CA ASP A 336 5.24 12.41 -25.76
C ASP A 336 3.99 12.41 -24.84
N ASP A 337 3.69 11.29 -24.19
CA ASP A 337 2.56 11.15 -23.25
C ASP A 337 2.93 11.47 -21.79
N ASN A 338 4.06 12.15 -21.54
CA ASN A 338 4.54 12.38 -20.17
C ASN A 338 3.49 13.06 -19.27
N ASP A 339 2.74 14.03 -19.81
CA ASP A 339 1.70 14.75 -19.08
C ASP A 339 0.54 13.87 -18.61
N LEU A 340 0.34 12.71 -19.25
CA LEU A 340 -0.68 11.71 -18.90
C LEU A 340 -0.24 10.84 -17.71
N TRP A 341 1.06 10.60 -17.57
CA TRP A 341 1.61 9.62 -16.62
C TRP A 341 2.34 10.24 -15.43
N ALA A 342 2.95 11.41 -15.61
CA ALA A 342 3.68 12.15 -14.58
C ALA A 342 2.72 12.77 -13.56
N ASP A 343 2.96 12.57 -12.27
CA ASP A 343 2.23 13.29 -11.23
C ASP A 343 2.61 14.78 -11.28
N SER A 344 1.63 15.68 -11.21
CA SER A 344 1.89 17.14 -11.25
C SER A 344 2.76 17.63 -10.09
N ASN A 345 2.90 16.85 -9.02
CA ASN A 345 3.97 17.04 -8.04
C ASN A 345 5.22 16.26 -8.50
N PRO A 346 6.29 16.94 -8.98
CA PRO A 346 7.48 16.28 -9.52
C PRO A 346 8.15 15.34 -8.50
N GLU A 347 8.06 15.65 -7.21
CA GLU A 347 8.60 14.85 -6.11
C GLU A 347 7.95 13.46 -6.05
N LEU A 348 6.70 13.33 -6.50
CA LEU A 348 5.93 12.08 -6.46
C LEU A 348 6.12 11.21 -7.70
N GLY A 349 6.60 11.79 -8.80
CA GLY A 349 7.02 11.09 -10.03
C GLY A 349 5.87 10.64 -10.92
N HIS A 350 5.21 9.52 -10.58
CA HIS A 350 4.29 8.81 -11.48
C HIS A 350 2.89 8.61 -10.86
N ARG A 351 1.83 8.68 -11.68
CA ARG A 351 0.43 8.52 -11.24
C ARG A 351 0.08 7.09 -10.81
N LEU A 352 0.72 6.09 -11.42
CA LEU A 352 0.65 4.67 -11.02
C LEU A 352 1.66 4.26 -9.93
N ARG A 353 2.34 5.20 -9.26
CA ARG A 353 3.35 4.86 -8.23
C ARG A 353 2.81 3.90 -7.17
N GLY A 354 3.65 2.95 -6.78
CA GLY A 354 3.33 1.91 -5.80
C GLY A 354 2.68 0.67 -6.40
N LEU A 355 1.89 0.80 -7.47
CA LEU A 355 1.24 -0.35 -8.13
C LEU A 355 2.28 -1.19 -8.88
N ALA A 356 2.33 -2.48 -8.56
CA ALA A 356 3.31 -3.42 -9.11
C ALA A 356 4.77 -2.91 -9.02
N GLY A 357 5.06 -2.09 -8.00
CA GLY A 357 6.33 -1.33 -7.92
C GLY A 357 7.58 -2.18 -7.72
N LEU A 358 7.45 -3.48 -7.47
CA LEU A 358 8.55 -4.45 -7.39
C LEU A 358 8.65 -5.36 -8.62
N GLY A 359 7.82 -5.12 -9.65
CA GLY A 359 7.78 -5.92 -10.87
C GLY A 359 7.55 -7.39 -10.56
N ASP A 360 8.37 -8.26 -11.14
CA ASP A 360 8.21 -9.71 -11.01
C ASP A 360 8.73 -10.28 -9.68
N LYS A 361 9.23 -9.43 -8.78
CA LYS A 361 9.71 -9.87 -7.46
C LYS A 361 8.53 -10.43 -6.65
N MET A 362 8.72 -11.66 -6.19
CA MET A 362 7.87 -12.32 -5.20
C MET A 362 8.67 -12.49 -3.90
N ASP A 363 7.96 -12.59 -2.78
CA ASP A 363 8.59 -13.03 -1.54
C ASP A 363 8.67 -14.56 -1.50
N THR A 364 9.55 -15.07 -0.66
CA THR A 364 9.64 -16.48 -0.31
C THR A 364 9.16 -16.63 1.11
N VAL A 365 8.17 -17.48 1.35
CA VAL A 365 7.62 -17.80 2.68
C VAL A 365 7.71 -19.29 2.99
N MET A 366 7.95 -19.64 4.25
CA MET A 366 7.98 -21.04 4.67
C MET A 366 6.56 -21.59 4.82
N TYR A 367 6.34 -22.81 4.33
CA TYR A 367 5.10 -23.54 4.54
C TYR A 367 5.34 -25.05 4.44
N GLY A 368 4.96 -25.79 5.48
CA GLY A 368 5.16 -27.24 5.53
C GLY A 368 6.63 -27.64 5.40
N GLY A 369 7.54 -26.83 5.95
CA GLY A 369 8.99 -27.03 5.86
C GLY A 369 9.60 -26.74 4.49
N ARG A 370 8.86 -26.08 3.58
CA ARG A 370 9.34 -25.73 2.23
C ARG A 370 9.17 -24.25 1.93
N GLU A 371 10.10 -23.71 1.15
CA GLU A 371 9.98 -22.39 0.58
C GLU A 371 8.88 -22.34 -0.48
N ASN A 372 8.02 -21.33 -0.39
CA ASN A 372 6.91 -21.09 -1.31
C ASN A 372 6.95 -19.65 -1.78
N LYS A 373 6.66 -19.41 -3.06
CA LYS A 373 6.48 -18.06 -3.60
C LYS A 373 5.22 -17.41 -3.02
N ALA A 374 5.32 -16.13 -2.74
CA ALA A 374 4.25 -15.30 -2.19
C ALA A 374 4.18 -13.95 -2.91
N ALA A 375 2.96 -13.45 -3.10
CA ALA A 375 2.71 -12.12 -3.61
C ALA A 375 3.13 -11.10 -2.55
N ILE A 376 3.86 -10.06 -2.92
CA ILE A 376 4.17 -8.96 -2.01
C ILE A 376 2.97 -8.01 -2.02
N ILE A 377 2.30 -7.87 -0.88
CA ILE A 377 1.10 -7.06 -0.71
C ILE A 377 1.36 -5.98 0.34
N GLU A 378 1.00 -4.75 0.00
CA GLU A 378 1.01 -3.60 0.90
C GLU A 378 -0.41 -3.30 1.42
N PHE A 379 -0.54 -3.25 2.74
CA PHE A 379 -1.76 -2.91 3.48
C PHE A 379 -1.77 -1.40 3.73
N ARG A 380 -2.69 -0.67 3.06
CA ARG A 380 -2.78 0.80 3.10
C ARG A 380 -4.04 1.33 3.78
N ALA A 381 -4.93 0.45 4.21
CA ALA A 381 -6.30 0.78 4.52
C ALA A 381 -6.52 1.48 5.86
N ARG A 382 -5.51 1.48 6.73
CA ARG A 382 -5.61 2.07 8.06
C ARG A 382 -5.54 3.59 8.00
N GLN A 383 -6.64 4.21 7.56
CA GLN A 383 -6.75 5.68 7.48
C GLN A 383 -6.92 6.33 8.86
N ALA A 384 -7.13 5.53 9.91
CA ALA A 384 -7.07 6.00 11.29
C ALA A 384 -5.62 6.01 11.77
N ALA A 385 -5.11 7.18 12.18
CA ALA A 385 -3.76 7.29 12.71
C ALA A 385 -3.59 6.46 14.00
N LEU A 386 -2.38 5.95 14.26
CA LEU A 386 -1.98 5.40 15.57
C LEU A 386 -1.02 6.34 16.25
N GLU A 387 -1.27 6.57 17.52
CA GLU A 387 -0.25 7.10 18.42
C GLU A 387 1.00 6.21 18.43
N TYR A 388 2.16 6.86 18.48
CA TYR A 388 3.47 6.19 18.45
C TYR A 388 3.70 5.17 19.57
N SER A 389 3.03 5.33 20.70
CA SER A 389 3.08 4.37 21.82
C SER A 389 2.52 3.00 21.44
N LEU A 390 1.59 2.94 20.48
CA LEU A 390 0.93 1.71 20.03
C LEU A 390 1.62 1.04 18.83
N TRP A 391 2.60 1.70 18.20
CA TRP A 391 3.27 1.15 17.02
C TRP A 391 3.99 -0.18 17.27
N PRO A 392 4.67 -0.41 18.40
CA PRO A 392 5.29 -1.71 18.68
C PRO A 392 4.27 -2.85 18.71
N GLY A 393 3.15 -2.66 19.42
CA GLY A 393 2.06 -3.65 19.47
C GLY A 393 1.43 -3.90 18.10
N TYR A 394 1.25 -2.84 17.30
CA TYR A 394 0.77 -2.98 15.92
C TYR A 394 1.74 -3.76 15.03
N ALA A 395 3.03 -3.44 15.10
CA ALA A 395 4.05 -4.11 14.30
C ALA A 395 4.16 -5.60 14.66
N ALA A 396 4.14 -5.93 15.96
CA ALA A 396 4.14 -7.31 16.43
C ALA A 396 2.88 -8.07 15.96
N ALA A 397 1.69 -7.48 16.11
CA ALA A 397 0.44 -8.11 15.67
C ALA A 397 0.43 -8.39 14.16
N MET A 398 0.94 -7.45 13.36
CA MET A 398 1.02 -7.60 11.91
C MET A 398 2.08 -8.62 11.46
N HIS A 399 3.21 -8.70 12.16
CA HIS A 399 4.23 -9.73 11.94
C HIS A 399 3.69 -11.15 12.21
N SER A 400 3.05 -11.35 13.37
CA SER A 400 2.38 -12.63 13.70
C SER A 400 1.31 -12.98 12.67
N PHE A 401 0.48 -12.00 12.28
CA PHE A 401 -0.56 -12.22 11.29
C PHE A 401 0.00 -12.75 9.95
N ILE A 402 1.03 -12.10 9.41
CA ILE A 402 1.60 -12.46 8.10
C ILE A 402 2.21 -13.87 8.15
N THR A 403 2.81 -14.23 9.28
CA THR A 403 3.29 -15.59 9.51
C THR A 403 2.12 -16.59 9.54
N GLU A 404 1.08 -16.32 10.34
CA GLU A 404 -0.05 -17.22 10.53
C GLU A 404 -0.97 -17.36 9.31
N ILE A 405 -1.13 -16.32 8.48
CA ILE A 405 -1.98 -16.39 7.29
C ILE A 405 -1.39 -17.33 6.23
N ASN A 406 -0.07 -17.43 6.18
CA ASN A 406 0.66 -18.31 5.27
C ASN A 406 0.68 -19.76 5.76
N GLU A 407 0.91 -19.96 7.06
CA GLU A 407 1.11 -21.27 7.68
C GLU A 407 -0.17 -21.92 8.21
N GLY A 408 -1.07 -21.14 8.80
CA GLY A 408 -2.23 -21.63 9.55
C GLY A 408 -3.31 -22.34 8.73
N GLU A 409 -4.30 -22.90 9.44
CA GLU A 409 -5.39 -23.65 8.84
C GLU A 409 -6.18 -22.82 7.80
N ARG A 410 -6.67 -23.47 6.74
CA ARG A 410 -7.40 -22.80 5.66
C ARG A 410 -8.69 -22.10 6.12
N HIS A 411 -9.30 -22.58 7.21
CA HIS A 411 -10.55 -22.06 7.77
C HIS A 411 -10.42 -21.58 9.22
N GLY A 412 -9.22 -21.67 9.82
CA GLY A 412 -8.98 -21.19 11.17
C GLY A 412 -9.03 -19.67 11.28
N VAL A 413 -9.43 -19.19 12.47
CA VAL A 413 -9.30 -17.80 12.90
C VAL A 413 -7.81 -17.53 13.19
N ILE A 414 -7.38 -16.28 13.00
CA ILE A 414 -6.05 -15.81 13.42
C ILE A 414 -6.30 -14.87 14.60
N ASP A 415 -5.82 -15.26 15.78
CA ASP A 415 -5.99 -14.49 17.00
C ASP A 415 -4.75 -13.63 17.20
N LEU A 416 -4.93 -12.30 17.21
CA LEU A 416 -3.82 -11.37 17.39
C LEU A 416 -3.86 -10.83 18.81
N ALA A 417 -2.69 -10.61 19.40
CA ALA A 417 -2.62 -9.93 20.67
C ALA A 417 -3.27 -8.53 20.58
N PRO A 418 -3.84 -7.99 21.68
CA PRO A 418 -4.22 -6.59 21.75
C PRO A 418 -3.04 -5.66 21.46
N LEU A 419 -3.34 -4.46 20.95
CA LEU A 419 -2.32 -3.40 20.80
C LEU A 419 -2.00 -2.87 22.20
N ALA A 420 -1.01 -3.46 22.85
CA ALA A 420 -0.54 -3.07 24.18
C ALA A 420 0.67 -2.12 24.09
#